data_AF-A0A3L6SG94-F1
#
_entry.id   AF-A0A3L6SG94-F1
#
_cell.length_a   1.000
_cell.length_b   1.000
_cell.length_c   1.000
_cell.angle_alpha   90.00
_cell.angle_beta   90.00
_cell.angle_gamma   90.00
#
_symmetry.space_group_name_H-M   'P 1'
#
loop_
_entity.id
_entity.type
_entity.pdbx_description
1 polymer ?
#
loop_
_entity_poly.entity_id
_entity_poly.type
_entity_poly.pdbx_seq_one_letter_code
_entity_poly.pdbx_strand_id
1 'polypeptide(L)'
;MSNFGGRPHGHGTTTIRCKYCRASLSVIPGERAIQCAHCNCVTRIRRADRIPLPVMGPMTAPFQRARGKKRAVLVGITYASMRRGCGELRGAINDVKCMRNLLCQRFGFPAECVIMLTDDQRDPFRLPTKDNIRMAMHWLVQGCSYGDSLVFHFSGLGAQVADDDGDEVDGYDEALCPMDAFQKGPILDDEINEAIVRPLVHGVRLHAVVDACYSATVLDLPFLCRVARNGYWQWEDQRPPSGAWKGTSGGQAVLFSGYSDGKSNFAVMPDAYGSVGAMTHSFVRAVECEPRGVTYGRLLTSMRTIMKCGGGGGGSYGDLQGPIGAPMHHHQVANFSGVQEPNLSSSEMFDIYRKPFVL
;
A
#
# COMPACT_ATOMS: atom_id res chain seq x y z
N MET A 1 23.04 42.14 -53.75
CA MET A 1 24.11 41.32 -53.14
C MET A 1 24.05 41.57 -51.64
N SER A 2 23.79 40.66 -50.71
CA SER A 2 23.68 39.20 -50.74
C SER A 2 23.10 38.75 -49.38
N ASN A 3 22.05 37.92 -49.43
CA ASN A 3 21.51 36.94 -48.48
C ASN A 3 21.78 37.07 -46.96
N PHE A 4 20.70 37.35 -46.21
CA PHE A 4 20.51 36.86 -44.85
C PHE A 4 20.00 35.41 -44.90
N GLY A 5 20.88 34.44 -44.62
CA GLY A 5 20.52 33.03 -44.42
C GLY A 5 20.54 32.68 -42.93
N GLY A 6 19.38 32.68 -42.27
CA GLY A 6 19.22 32.15 -40.92
C GLY A 6 19.46 30.63 -40.91
N ARG A 7 20.32 30.15 -40.00
CA ARG A 7 20.47 28.71 -39.70
C ARG A 7 19.49 28.34 -38.59
N PRO A 8 18.76 27.21 -38.70
CA PRO A 8 17.86 26.76 -37.65
C PRO A 8 18.66 26.14 -36.48
N HIS A 9 18.25 26.44 -35.25
CA HIS A 9 18.70 25.74 -34.05
C HIS A 9 18.14 24.30 -34.06
N GLY A 10 18.91 23.36 -34.60
CA GLY A 10 18.64 21.93 -34.46
C GLY A 10 19.14 21.43 -33.10
N HIS A 11 18.26 20.89 -32.27
CA HIS A 11 18.64 20.01 -31.16
C HIS A 11 19.34 18.77 -31.75
N GLY A 12 20.68 18.81 -31.82
CA GLY A 12 21.48 17.75 -32.43
C GLY A 12 21.49 16.49 -31.56
N THR A 13 20.70 15.49 -31.93
CA THR A 13 20.86 14.12 -31.45
C THR A 13 22.16 13.54 -32.01
N THR A 14 23.15 13.31 -31.14
CA THR A 14 24.39 12.63 -31.57
C THR A 14 24.07 11.17 -31.83
N THR A 15 24.41 10.64 -33.01
CA THR A 15 24.18 9.24 -33.37
C THR A 15 25.50 8.57 -33.73
N ILE A 16 25.67 7.31 -33.30
CA ILE A 16 26.81 6.45 -33.68
C ILE A 16 26.30 5.22 -34.40
N ARG A 17 27.17 4.51 -35.13
CA ARG A 17 26.80 3.23 -35.77
C ARG A 17 27.21 2.05 -34.91
N CYS A 18 26.33 1.07 -34.80
CA CYS A 18 26.63 -0.23 -34.19
C CYS A 18 27.86 -0.85 -34.87
N LYS A 19 28.81 -1.34 -34.08
CA LYS A 19 30.03 -1.98 -34.59
C LYS A 19 29.73 -3.23 -35.43
N TYR A 20 28.62 -3.91 -35.14
CA TYR A 20 28.32 -5.25 -35.68
C TYR A 20 27.36 -5.20 -36.86
N CYS A 21 26.24 -4.47 -36.75
CA CYS A 21 25.23 -4.42 -37.82
C CYS A 21 25.10 -3.05 -38.49
N ARG A 22 25.92 -2.06 -38.11
CA ARG A 22 25.93 -0.69 -38.64
C ARG A 22 24.64 0.12 -38.44
N ALA A 23 23.66 -0.41 -37.70
CA ALA A 23 22.45 0.32 -37.32
C ALA A 23 22.79 1.62 -36.57
N SER A 24 22.05 2.69 -36.83
CA SER A 24 22.20 3.97 -36.13
C SER A 24 21.70 3.87 -34.70
N LEU A 25 22.50 4.34 -33.75
CA LEU A 25 22.25 4.33 -32.32
C LEU A 25 22.30 5.77 -31.80
N SER A 26 21.24 6.22 -31.14
CA SER A 26 21.19 7.54 -30.50
C SER A 26 21.99 7.53 -29.20
N VAL A 27 22.93 8.46 -29.05
CA VAL A 27 23.74 8.60 -27.84
C VAL A 27 22.99 9.41 -26.80
N ILE A 28 22.87 8.87 -25.58
CA ILE A 28 22.28 9.55 -24.42
C ILE A 28 23.40 10.18 -23.58
N PRO A 29 23.20 11.40 -23.00
CA PRO A 29 24.18 12.03 -22.11
C PRO A 29 24.62 11.11 -20.96
N GLY A 30 25.93 10.97 -20.77
CA GLY A 30 26.52 10.15 -19.70
C GLY A 30 26.74 8.66 -20.03
N GLU A 31 26.17 8.14 -21.11
CA GLU A 31 26.38 6.74 -21.51
C GLU A 31 27.81 6.48 -22.04
N ARG A 32 28.31 5.26 -21.81
CA ARG A 32 29.65 4.81 -22.26
C ARG A 32 29.60 3.67 -23.28
N ALA A 33 28.47 3.00 -23.40
CA ALA A 33 28.21 1.93 -24.36
C ALA A 33 26.70 1.81 -24.58
N ILE A 34 26.29 1.40 -25.79
CA ILE A 34 24.90 1.25 -26.20
C ILE A 34 24.70 -0.16 -26.71
N GLN A 35 23.67 -0.86 -26.24
CA GLN A 35 23.24 -2.14 -26.80
C GLN A 35 22.43 -1.88 -28.07
N CYS A 36 22.83 -2.47 -29.18
CA CYS A 36 22.10 -2.31 -30.42
C CYS A 36 20.79 -3.09 -30.39
N ALA A 37 19.66 -2.42 -30.54
CA ALA A 37 18.33 -3.06 -30.60
C ALA A 37 18.16 -4.02 -31.79
N HIS A 38 19.03 -3.93 -32.81
CA HIS A 38 18.89 -4.72 -34.03
C HIS A 38 19.67 -6.04 -34.00
N CYS A 39 20.80 -6.09 -33.31
CA CYS A 39 21.65 -7.30 -33.24
C CYS A 39 22.03 -7.70 -31.82
N ASN A 40 21.51 -7.01 -30.81
CA ASN A 40 21.79 -7.17 -29.37
C ASN A 40 23.27 -7.06 -28.95
N CYS A 41 24.19 -6.74 -29.87
CA CYS A 41 25.59 -6.53 -29.55
C CYS A 41 25.83 -5.13 -28.93
N VAL A 42 26.76 -5.08 -27.98
CA VAL A 42 27.13 -3.84 -27.27
C VAL A 42 28.21 -3.08 -28.04
N THR A 43 27.96 -1.80 -28.33
CA THR A 43 28.92 -0.89 -28.98
C THR A 43 29.38 0.17 -27.98
N ARG A 44 30.70 0.23 -27.69
CA ARG A 44 31.27 1.27 -26.84
C ARG A 44 31.30 2.63 -27.55
N ILE A 45 30.90 3.69 -26.86
CA ILE A 45 30.91 5.07 -27.38
C ILE A 45 32.33 5.63 -27.26
N ARG A 46 32.91 6.07 -28.38
CA ARG A 46 34.23 6.73 -28.41
C ARG A 46 34.15 8.04 -27.64
N ARG A 47 35.25 8.46 -27.02
CA ARG A 47 35.28 9.70 -26.21
C ARG A 47 34.78 10.94 -26.98
N ALA A 48 35.07 11.03 -28.28
CA ALA A 48 34.64 12.13 -29.14
C ALA A 48 33.12 12.18 -29.37
N ASP A 49 32.43 11.04 -29.26
CA ASP A 49 30.98 10.91 -29.51
C ASP A 49 30.16 10.91 -28.22
N ARG A 50 30.81 11.10 -27.06
CA ARG A 50 30.13 11.14 -25.76
C ARG A 50 29.51 12.50 -25.56
N ILE A 51 28.24 12.50 -25.17
CA ILE A 51 27.58 13.71 -24.70
C ILE A 51 27.86 13.83 -23.20
N PRO A 52 28.60 14.85 -22.74
CA PRO A 52 28.82 15.08 -21.31
C PRO A 52 27.50 15.39 -20.61
N LEU A 53 27.38 14.97 -19.34
CA LEU A 53 26.23 15.35 -18.53
C LEU A 53 26.18 16.88 -18.39
N PRO A 54 25.00 17.51 -18.52
CA PRO A 54 24.89 18.95 -18.31
C PRO A 54 25.31 19.29 -16.87
N VAL A 55 26.30 20.15 -16.73
CA VAL A 55 26.71 20.70 -15.44
C VAL A 55 25.65 21.73 -15.04
N MET A 56 24.76 21.37 -14.10
CA MET A 56 23.76 22.29 -13.58
C MET A 56 24.44 23.27 -12.61
N GLY A 57 24.46 24.56 -12.97
CA GLY A 57 24.82 25.65 -12.05
C GLY A 57 23.78 25.78 -10.91
N PRO A 58 24.10 26.52 -9.83
CA PRO A 58 23.20 26.64 -8.69
C PRO A 58 22.03 27.54 -9.08
N MET A 59 20.89 26.93 -9.40
CA MET A 59 19.62 27.64 -9.59
C MET A 59 18.85 27.65 -8.29
N THR A 60 18.75 28.84 -7.69
CA THR A 60 17.79 29.17 -6.64
C THR A 60 16.39 29.25 -7.25
N ALA A 61 15.76 28.11 -7.43
CA ALA A 61 14.33 27.94 -7.58
C ALA A 61 13.97 26.62 -6.88
N PRO A 62 12.88 26.54 -6.10
CA PRO A 62 12.58 25.35 -5.34
C PRO A 62 12.36 24.21 -6.34
N PHE A 63 13.25 23.21 -6.32
CA PHE A 63 13.02 21.91 -6.92
C PHE A 63 11.65 21.45 -6.47
N GLN A 64 10.64 21.55 -7.34
CA GLN A 64 9.49 20.68 -7.22
C GLN A 64 10.03 19.29 -7.50
N ARG A 65 10.41 18.57 -6.43
CA ARG A 65 10.70 17.14 -6.46
C ARG A 65 9.61 16.52 -7.33
N ALA A 66 9.97 15.93 -8.47
CA ALA A 66 9.04 15.15 -9.26
C ALA A 66 8.38 14.15 -8.30
N ARG A 67 7.12 14.38 -7.96
CA ARG A 67 6.37 13.48 -7.07
C ARG A 67 6.02 12.28 -7.94
N GLY A 68 6.40 11.08 -7.51
CA GLY A 68 5.97 9.86 -8.21
C GLY A 68 4.46 9.73 -8.20
N LYS A 69 3.94 8.83 -9.04
CA LYS A 69 2.51 8.60 -9.23
C LYS A 69 1.89 8.09 -7.94
N LYS A 70 0.67 8.53 -7.66
CA LYS A 70 -0.12 8.10 -6.52
C LYS A 70 -1.30 7.29 -7.00
N ARG A 71 -1.40 6.02 -6.59
CA ARG A 71 -2.52 5.13 -6.95
C ARG A 71 -3.03 4.38 -5.75
N ALA A 72 -4.33 4.15 -5.69
CA ALA A 72 -4.93 3.36 -4.63
C ALA A 72 -5.99 2.39 -5.14
N VAL A 73 -6.08 1.23 -4.48
CA VAL A 73 -7.17 0.26 -4.62
C VAL A 73 -7.81 0.13 -3.25
N LEU A 74 -9.11 0.38 -3.17
CA LEU A 74 -9.90 0.35 -1.95
C LEU A 74 -11.05 -0.64 -2.12
N VAL A 75 -11.12 -1.64 -1.26
CA VAL A 75 -12.08 -2.75 -1.34
C VAL A 75 -12.89 -2.79 -0.05
N GLY A 76 -14.22 -2.78 -0.17
CA GLY A 76 -15.12 -2.80 0.98
C GLY A 76 -16.32 -3.69 0.69
N ILE A 77 -16.51 -4.72 1.51
CA ILE A 77 -17.51 -5.77 1.25
C ILE A 77 -18.39 -5.93 2.48
N THR A 78 -19.72 -5.81 2.32
CA THR A 78 -20.69 -6.06 3.40
C THR A 78 -21.24 -7.48 3.39
N TYR A 79 -21.09 -8.17 2.26
CA TYR A 79 -21.60 -9.52 2.00
C TYR A 79 -23.13 -9.61 2.05
N ALA A 80 -23.83 -8.47 1.86
CA ALA A 80 -25.29 -8.37 1.96
C ALA A 80 -26.02 -9.29 0.96
N SER A 81 -25.41 -9.61 -0.18
CA SER A 81 -25.98 -10.52 -1.18
C SER A 81 -25.82 -12.01 -0.86
N MET A 82 -25.05 -12.38 0.17
CA MET A 82 -24.82 -13.78 0.54
C MET A 82 -26.03 -14.33 1.32
N ARG A 83 -26.70 -15.36 0.78
CA ARG A 83 -27.94 -15.90 1.37
C ARG A 83 -27.69 -16.60 2.72
N ARG A 84 -28.46 -16.17 3.73
CA ARG A 84 -28.89 -16.86 4.97
C ARG A 84 -27.79 -17.64 5.72
N GLY A 85 -27.01 -16.93 6.53
CA GLY A 85 -26.27 -17.54 7.64
C GLY A 85 -25.09 -16.73 8.17
N CYS A 86 -24.38 -16.05 7.28
CA CYS A 86 -23.29 -15.13 7.62
C CYS A 86 -23.88 -13.72 7.69
N GLY A 87 -23.93 -13.10 8.87
CA GLY A 87 -24.50 -11.75 9.04
C GLY A 87 -23.86 -10.72 8.10
N GLU A 88 -24.63 -9.68 7.77
CA GLU A 88 -24.13 -8.54 6.99
C GLU A 88 -23.10 -7.75 7.82
N LEU A 89 -21.89 -7.57 7.27
CA LEU A 89 -20.90 -6.68 7.87
C LEU A 89 -21.31 -5.22 7.64
N ARG A 90 -21.50 -4.49 8.74
CA ARG A 90 -21.81 -3.06 8.69
C ARG A 90 -20.51 -2.27 8.82
N GLY A 91 -20.25 -1.36 7.89
CA GLY A 91 -19.16 -0.38 8.01
C GLY A 91 -18.12 -0.43 6.88
N ALA A 92 -17.91 -1.57 6.24
CA ALA A 92 -16.85 -1.74 5.24
C ALA A 92 -16.92 -0.72 4.08
N ILE A 93 -18.13 -0.44 3.56
CA ILE A 93 -18.33 0.59 2.53
C ILE A 93 -18.01 2.00 3.07
N ASN A 94 -18.36 2.27 4.33
CA ASN A 94 -18.04 3.55 4.97
C ASN A 94 -16.53 3.71 5.19
N ASP A 95 -15.84 2.65 5.59
CA ASP A 95 -14.38 2.61 5.75
C ASP A 95 -13.67 2.99 4.44
N VAL A 96 -14.09 2.39 3.33
CA VAL A 96 -13.56 2.72 1.99
C VAL A 96 -13.80 4.18 1.64
N LYS A 97 -14.99 4.73 1.96
CA LYS A 97 -15.30 6.16 1.73
C LYS A 97 -14.41 7.07 2.58
N CYS A 98 -14.21 6.75 3.86
CA CYS A 98 -13.31 7.48 4.75
C CYS A 98 -11.87 7.44 4.26
N MET A 99 -11.37 6.26 3.85
CA MET A 99 -10.02 6.10 3.31
C MET A 99 -9.84 6.89 2.01
N ARG A 100 -10.79 6.83 1.08
CA ARG A 100 -10.75 7.63 -0.15
C ARG A 100 -10.65 9.12 0.15
N ASN A 101 -11.49 9.62 1.06
CA ASN A 101 -11.48 11.03 1.43
C ASN A 101 -10.13 11.44 2.03
N LEU A 102 -9.57 10.62 2.93
CA LEU A 102 -8.24 10.83 3.50
C LEU A 102 -7.16 10.92 2.42
N LEU A 103 -7.11 9.95 1.50
CA LEU A 103 -6.10 9.88 0.45
C LEU A 103 -6.18 11.07 -0.51
N CYS A 104 -7.39 11.42 -0.97
CA CYS A 104 -7.58 12.52 -1.91
C CYS A 104 -7.32 13.88 -1.24
N GLN A 105 -7.94 14.14 -0.07
CA GLN A 105 -7.93 15.47 0.54
C GLN A 105 -6.62 15.77 1.28
N ARG A 106 -6.04 14.79 1.97
CA ARG A 106 -4.85 15.00 2.82
C ARG A 106 -3.55 14.66 2.11
N PHE A 107 -3.54 13.56 1.34
CA PHE A 107 -2.33 13.06 0.68
C PHE A 107 -2.24 13.38 -0.81
N GLY A 108 -3.29 13.94 -1.41
CA GLY A 108 -3.28 14.39 -2.81
C GLY A 108 -3.22 13.24 -3.81
N PHE A 109 -3.88 12.11 -3.52
CA PHE A 109 -4.13 11.08 -4.52
C PHE A 109 -5.15 11.62 -5.55
N PRO A 110 -4.87 11.58 -6.86
CA PRO A 110 -5.85 11.95 -7.87
C PRO A 110 -7.06 11.01 -7.80
N ALA A 111 -8.27 11.56 -7.85
CA ALA A 111 -9.50 10.78 -7.66
C ALA A 111 -9.70 9.70 -8.75
N GLU A 112 -9.20 9.97 -9.95
CA GLU A 112 -9.15 9.06 -11.11
C GLU A 112 -8.12 7.93 -10.95
N CYS A 113 -7.15 8.10 -10.05
CA CYS A 113 -6.14 7.10 -9.70
C CYS A 113 -6.51 6.32 -8.42
N VAL A 114 -7.79 6.34 -8.03
CA VAL A 114 -8.33 5.55 -6.92
C VAL A 114 -9.42 4.62 -7.45
N ILE A 115 -9.15 3.32 -7.46
CA ILE A 115 -10.16 2.30 -7.75
C ILE A 115 -10.87 1.95 -6.45
N MET A 116 -12.20 2.07 -6.44
CA MET A 116 -13.06 1.54 -5.38
C MET A 116 -13.81 0.31 -5.90
N LEU A 117 -13.81 -0.76 -5.11
CA LEU A 117 -14.63 -1.96 -5.32
C LEU A 117 -15.54 -2.15 -4.10
N THR A 118 -16.86 -2.04 -4.29
CA THR A 118 -17.85 -2.23 -3.22
C THR A 118 -19.08 -2.97 -3.70
N ASP A 119 -19.69 -3.80 -2.84
CA ASP A 119 -20.80 -4.69 -3.19
C ASP A 119 -22.18 -4.00 -3.21
N ASP A 120 -22.23 -2.68 -2.98
CA ASP A 120 -23.40 -1.81 -3.22
C ASP A 120 -23.41 -1.18 -4.63
N GLN A 121 -22.37 -1.42 -5.45
CA GLN A 121 -22.25 -0.87 -6.79
C GLN A 121 -23.15 -1.60 -7.79
N ARG A 122 -23.61 -0.87 -8.81
CA ARG A 122 -24.37 -1.46 -9.94
C ARG A 122 -23.47 -1.92 -11.09
N ASP A 123 -22.30 -1.31 -11.24
CA ASP A 123 -21.34 -1.65 -12.30
C ASP A 123 -20.66 -2.99 -11.98
N PRO A 124 -20.81 -4.04 -12.82
CA PRO A 124 -20.17 -5.33 -12.59
C PRO A 124 -18.65 -5.28 -12.46
N PHE A 125 -17.99 -4.29 -13.08
CA PHE A 125 -16.53 -4.11 -12.97
C PHE A 125 -16.10 -3.41 -11.67
N ARG A 126 -17.06 -2.91 -10.89
CA ARG A 126 -16.84 -2.29 -9.57
C ARG A 126 -17.27 -3.18 -8.40
N LEU A 127 -17.79 -4.37 -8.70
CA LEU A 127 -18.09 -5.37 -7.71
C LEU A 127 -16.80 -6.03 -7.19
N PRO A 128 -16.67 -6.29 -5.87
CA PRO A 128 -15.47 -6.86 -5.27
C PRO A 128 -15.43 -8.40 -5.41
N THR A 129 -15.49 -8.89 -6.65
CA THR A 129 -15.30 -10.32 -6.99
C THR A 129 -13.82 -10.69 -6.94
N LYS A 130 -13.49 -11.99 -6.81
CA LYS A 130 -12.10 -12.48 -6.80
C LYS A 130 -11.32 -11.94 -8.01
N ASP A 131 -11.90 -12.04 -9.19
CA ASP A 131 -11.27 -11.59 -10.43
C ASP A 131 -11.06 -10.08 -10.48
N ASN A 132 -12.07 -9.29 -10.08
CA ASN A 132 -11.96 -7.82 -10.09
C ASN A 132 -10.92 -7.32 -9.08
N ILE A 133 -10.85 -7.93 -7.89
CA ILE A 133 -9.83 -7.60 -6.88
C ILE A 133 -8.44 -7.92 -7.42
N ARG A 134 -8.24 -9.10 -8.04
CA ARG A 134 -6.95 -9.48 -8.66
C ARG A 134 -6.56 -8.52 -9.79
N MET A 135 -7.49 -8.16 -10.67
CA MET A 135 -7.23 -7.18 -11.72
C MET A 135 -6.84 -5.81 -11.16
N ALA A 136 -7.53 -5.35 -10.11
CA ALA A 136 -7.21 -4.09 -9.46
C ALA A 136 -5.83 -4.11 -8.79
N MET A 137 -5.47 -5.22 -8.14
CA MET A 137 -4.13 -5.44 -7.57
C MET A 137 -3.03 -5.33 -8.64
N HIS A 138 -3.19 -6.02 -9.78
CA HIS A 138 -2.22 -5.90 -10.88
C HIS A 138 -2.15 -4.48 -11.43
N TRP A 139 -3.28 -3.78 -11.59
CA TRP A 139 -3.32 -2.39 -12.02
C TRP A 139 -2.57 -1.45 -11.05
N LEU A 140 -2.66 -1.71 -9.73
CA LEU A 140 -2.03 -0.88 -8.70
C LEU A 140 -0.51 -0.80 -8.88
N VAL A 141 0.13 -1.93 -9.17
CA VAL A 141 1.59 -2.03 -9.34
C VAL A 141 2.05 -1.89 -10.79
N GLN A 142 1.13 -1.92 -11.75
CA GLN A 142 1.47 -1.88 -13.18
C GLN A 142 2.33 -0.67 -13.53
N GLY A 143 3.53 -0.91 -14.05
CA GLY A 143 4.47 0.15 -14.46
C GLY A 143 4.88 1.08 -13.33
N CYS A 144 4.90 0.59 -12.08
CA CYS A 144 5.42 1.37 -10.95
C CYS A 144 6.90 1.69 -11.14
N SER A 145 7.30 2.86 -10.66
CA SER A 145 8.64 3.41 -10.81
C SER A 145 9.06 4.22 -9.59
N TYR A 146 10.36 4.52 -9.50
CA TYR A 146 10.94 5.24 -8.36
C TYR A 146 10.11 6.46 -7.94
N GLY A 147 9.75 6.52 -6.66
CA GLY A 147 9.00 7.62 -6.05
C GLY A 147 7.48 7.43 -6.07
N ASP A 148 6.96 6.41 -6.74
CA ASP A 148 5.53 6.09 -6.73
C ASP A 148 5.06 5.69 -5.31
N SER A 149 3.82 6.07 -5.00
CA SER A 149 3.17 5.79 -3.73
C SER A 149 1.85 5.06 -3.96
N LEU A 150 1.77 3.84 -3.49
CA LEU A 150 0.69 2.91 -3.73
C LEU A 150 -0.03 2.63 -2.42
N VAL A 151 -1.36 2.61 -2.45
CA VAL A 151 -2.18 2.25 -1.28
C VAL A 151 -3.12 1.10 -1.63
N PHE A 152 -3.13 0.06 -0.81
CA PHE A 152 -4.13 -1.00 -0.85
C PHE A 152 -4.94 -0.94 0.44
N HIS A 153 -6.26 -0.88 0.35
CA HIS A 153 -7.14 -0.92 1.51
C HIS A 153 -8.18 -2.02 1.32
N PHE A 154 -8.38 -2.83 2.35
CA PHE A 154 -9.40 -3.85 2.38
C PHE A 154 -10.16 -3.78 3.71
N SER A 155 -11.49 -3.73 3.65
CA SER A 155 -12.37 -3.89 4.80
C SER A 155 -13.42 -4.95 4.49
N GLY A 156 -13.46 -6.03 5.28
CA GLY A 156 -14.30 -7.19 5.00
C GLY A 156 -13.95 -8.40 5.86
N LEU A 157 -14.31 -9.59 5.37
CA LEU A 157 -14.00 -10.86 6.02
C LEU A 157 -12.61 -11.34 5.63
N GLY A 158 -11.87 -11.83 6.62
CA GLY A 158 -10.66 -12.63 6.45
C GLY A 158 -10.92 -14.07 6.88
N ALA A 159 -10.08 -14.99 6.42
CA ALA A 159 -10.14 -16.40 6.72
C ALA A 159 -8.72 -16.98 6.82
N GLN A 160 -8.59 -18.12 7.50
CA GLN A 160 -7.38 -18.93 7.51
C GLN A 160 -7.64 -20.24 6.76
N VAL A 161 -6.70 -20.64 5.92
CA VAL A 161 -6.68 -21.91 5.20
C VAL A 161 -5.49 -22.72 5.70
N ALA A 162 -5.61 -24.05 5.77
CA ALA A 162 -4.46 -24.86 6.18
C ALA A 162 -3.35 -24.73 5.13
N ASP A 163 -2.13 -24.44 5.61
CA ASP A 163 -0.95 -24.36 4.76
C ASP A 163 -0.54 -25.76 4.31
N ASP A 164 -0.51 -25.96 2.99
CA ASP A 164 -0.15 -27.23 2.34
C ASP A 164 1.33 -27.30 1.91
N ASP A 165 2.04 -26.16 1.83
CA ASP A 165 3.42 -26.10 1.35
C ASP A 165 4.47 -25.85 2.44
N GLY A 166 4.02 -25.51 3.65
CA GLY A 166 4.83 -25.37 4.85
C GLY A 166 5.64 -24.09 4.90
N ASP A 167 5.20 -23.05 4.18
CA ASP A 167 5.84 -21.74 4.16
C ASP A 167 5.33 -20.77 5.23
N GLU A 168 4.33 -21.17 6.03
CA GLU A 168 3.81 -20.43 7.17
C GLU A 168 4.32 -20.93 8.53
N VAL A 169 4.55 -20.00 9.46
CA VAL A 169 5.12 -20.32 10.79
C VAL A 169 4.09 -20.99 11.70
N ASP A 170 2.82 -20.63 11.57
CA ASP A 170 1.72 -21.21 12.35
C ASP A 170 0.96 -22.31 11.60
N GLY A 171 1.32 -22.57 10.34
CA GLY A 171 0.74 -23.60 9.49
C GLY A 171 -0.61 -23.24 8.87
N TYR A 172 -0.92 -21.94 8.75
CA TYR A 172 -2.13 -21.47 8.09
C TYR A 172 -1.88 -20.26 7.18
N ASP A 173 -2.32 -20.34 5.94
CA ASP A 173 -2.38 -19.20 5.02
C ASP A 173 -3.49 -18.24 5.45
N GLU A 174 -3.16 -16.95 5.50
CA GLU A 174 -4.15 -15.90 5.66
C GLU A 174 -4.82 -15.58 4.33
N ALA A 175 -6.12 -15.26 4.37
CA ALA A 175 -6.87 -15.05 3.16
C ALA A 175 -7.90 -13.92 3.29
N LEU A 176 -8.08 -13.17 2.19
CA LEU A 176 -9.16 -12.20 2.05
C LEU A 176 -10.34 -12.85 1.34
N CYS A 177 -11.57 -12.62 1.81
CA CYS A 177 -12.77 -13.20 1.21
C CYS A 177 -13.42 -12.22 0.21
N PRO A 178 -13.37 -12.46 -1.11
CA PRO A 178 -14.17 -11.68 -2.07
C PRO A 178 -15.67 -11.92 -1.89
N MET A 179 -16.51 -11.13 -2.57
CA MET A 179 -17.96 -11.32 -2.47
C MET A 179 -18.44 -12.67 -3.04
N ASP A 180 -17.66 -13.29 -3.93
CA ASP A 180 -17.89 -14.60 -4.54
C ASP A 180 -16.97 -15.69 -3.95
N ALA A 181 -16.45 -15.48 -2.73
CA ALA A 181 -15.56 -16.43 -2.05
C ALA A 181 -16.16 -17.83 -1.90
N PHE A 182 -17.49 -17.94 -1.73
CA PHE A 182 -18.16 -19.24 -1.64
C PHE A 182 -18.07 -20.05 -2.93
N GLN A 183 -18.05 -19.38 -4.10
CA GLN A 183 -17.98 -20.04 -5.40
C GLN A 183 -16.55 -20.18 -5.91
N LYS A 184 -15.69 -19.19 -5.66
CA LYS A 184 -14.32 -19.10 -6.22
C LYS A 184 -13.19 -19.27 -5.21
N GLY A 185 -13.52 -19.48 -3.94
CA GLY A 185 -12.56 -19.50 -2.85
C GLY A 185 -12.08 -18.10 -2.44
N PRO A 186 -11.38 -18.00 -1.30
CA PRO A 186 -10.75 -16.76 -0.85
C PRO A 186 -9.50 -16.44 -1.71
N ILE A 187 -8.89 -15.27 -1.51
CA ILE A 187 -7.59 -14.91 -2.09
C ILE A 187 -6.54 -15.09 -1.00
N LEU A 188 -5.62 -16.03 -1.18
CA LEU A 188 -4.54 -16.31 -0.23
C LEU A 188 -3.51 -15.17 -0.21
N ASP A 189 -2.87 -14.96 0.92
CA ASP A 189 -1.73 -14.07 1.16
C ASP A 189 -0.62 -14.23 0.13
N ASP A 190 -0.34 -15.46 -0.28
CA ASP A 190 0.68 -15.79 -1.27
C ASP A 190 0.30 -15.25 -2.67
N GLU A 191 -0.99 -15.34 -3.04
CA GLU A 191 -1.55 -14.70 -4.25
C GLU A 191 -1.46 -13.16 -4.15
N ILE A 192 -1.67 -12.60 -2.96
CA ILE A 192 -1.61 -11.14 -2.73
C ILE A 192 -0.15 -10.66 -2.80
N ASN A 193 0.77 -11.37 -2.16
CA ASN A 193 2.20 -11.08 -2.16
C ASN A 193 2.74 -11.07 -3.59
N GLU A 194 2.42 -12.09 -4.38
CA GLU A 194 2.78 -12.15 -5.79
C GLU A 194 2.20 -10.97 -6.59
N ALA A 195 0.95 -10.59 -6.32
CA ALA A 195 0.28 -9.53 -7.08
C ALA A 195 0.78 -8.12 -6.75
N ILE A 196 1.04 -7.79 -5.47
CA ILE A 196 1.33 -6.40 -5.06
C ILE A 196 2.63 -6.19 -4.27
N VAL A 197 3.28 -7.22 -3.74
CA VAL A 197 4.53 -7.09 -2.95
C VAL A 197 5.76 -7.40 -3.79
N ARG A 198 5.82 -8.61 -4.39
CA ARG A 198 6.97 -9.04 -5.21
C ARG A 198 7.29 -8.05 -6.35
N PRO A 199 6.31 -7.44 -7.06
CA PRO A 199 6.59 -6.56 -8.19
C PRO A 199 7.14 -5.18 -7.82
N LEU A 200 7.20 -4.81 -6.53
CA LEU A 200 7.59 -3.46 -6.11
C LEU A 200 9.08 -3.20 -6.39
N VAL A 201 9.34 -2.33 -7.36
CA VAL A 201 10.71 -1.95 -7.76
C VAL A 201 11.30 -0.88 -6.84
N HIS A 202 12.61 -0.68 -6.94
CA HIS A 202 13.35 0.27 -6.13
C HIS A 202 12.73 1.67 -6.07
N GLY A 203 12.52 2.15 -4.83
CA GLY A 203 11.96 3.48 -4.54
C GLY A 203 10.44 3.59 -4.64
N VAL A 204 9.72 2.52 -4.99
CA VAL A 204 8.26 2.43 -4.86
C VAL A 204 7.90 2.14 -3.40
N ARG A 205 6.82 2.74 -2.91
CA ARG A 205 6.25 2.42 -1.60
C ARG A 205 4.81 1.93 -1.75
N LEU A 206 4.51 0.80 -1.11
CA LEU A 206 3.17 0.28 -0.91
C LEU A 206 2.81 0.36 0.57
N HIS A 207 1.67 0.98 0.85
CA HIS A 207 1.03 0.94 2.16
C HIS A 207 -0.29 0.20 2.06
N ALA A 208 -0.35 -0.96 2.69
CA ALA A 208 -1.58 -1.70 2.87
C ALA A 208 -2.22 -1.40 4.21
N VAL A 209 -3.53 -1.28 4.20
CA VAL A 209 -4.35 -1.06 5.39
C VAL A 209 -5.47 -2.11 5.34
N VAL A 210 -5.41 -3.12 6.19
CA VAL A 210 -6.34 -4.25 6.14
C VAL A 210 -7.14 -4.33 7.44
N ASP A 211 -8.45 -4.31 7.28
CA ASP A 211 -9.44 -4.38 8.34
C ASP A 211 -10.26 -5.66 8.16
N ALA A 212 -9.65 -6.76 8.57
CA ALA A 212 -10.20 -8.10 8.52
C ALA A 212 -9.66 -8.93 9.68
N CYS A 213 -10.41 -9.94 10.11
CA CYS A 213 -9.90 -10.96 11.04
C CYS A 213 -8.73 -11.71 10.39
N TYR A 214 -7.75 -12.15 11.19
CA TYR A 214 -6.60 -12.93 10.71
C TYR A 214 -5.88 -12.23 9.53
N SER A 215 -5.53 -10.96 9.71
CA SER A 215 -4.91 -10.14 8.65
C SER A 215 -3.48 -9.71 8.97
N ALA A 216 -2.88 -10.28 10.02
CA ALA A 216 -1.55 -9.87 10.51
C ALA A 216 -0.45 -10.15 9.48
N THR A 217 -0.55 -11.28 8.78
CA THR A 217 0.42 -11.79 7.82
C THR A 217 -0.10 -11.80 6.38
N VAL A 218 -1.26 -11.21 6.09
CA VAL A 218 -1.93 -11.25 4.75
C VAL A 218 -1.13 -10.70 3.54
N LEU A 219 0.05 -10.13 3.77
CA LEU A 219 0.98 -9.67 2.74
C LEU A 219 2.32 -10.43 2.76
N ASP A 220 2.48 -11.42 3.63
CA ASP A 220 3.69 -12.23 3.73
C ASP A 220 4.95 -11.41 4.01
N LEU A 221 4.79 -10.38 4.85
CA LEU A 221 5.87 -9.47 5.15
C LEU A 221 6.80 -10.05 6.24
N PRO A 222 8.13 -10.08 5.99
CA PRO A 222 9.10 -10.76 6.84
C PRO A 222 9.28 -10.16 8.23
N PHE A 223 8.90 -8.90 8.44
CA PHE A 223 9.12 -8.22 9.72
C PHE A 223 7.82 -7.73 10.31
N LEU A 224 7.57 -8.09 11.56
CA LEU A 224 6.39 -7.71 12.31
C LEU A 224 6.80 -6.80 13.48
N CYS A 225 6.13 -5.67 13.63
CA CYS A 225 6.38 -4.72 14.70
C CYS A 225 5.27 -4.81 15.74
N ARG A 226 5.63 -5.25 16.95
CA ARG A 226 4.70 -5.41 18.09
C ARG A 226 5.13 -4.53 19.26
N VAL A 227 4.20 -4.25 20.17
CA VAL A 227 4.56 -3.60 21.43
C VAL A 227 5.17 -4.64 22.37
N ALA A 228 6.44 -4.43 22.70
CA ALA A 228 7.15 -5.24 23.68
C ALA A 228 6.65 -4.96 25.10
N ARG A 229 7.03 -5.82 26.05
CA ARG A 229 6.63 -5.72 27.47
C ARG A 229 7.02 -4.39 28.14
N ASN A 230 8.05 -3.72 27.61
CA ASN A 230 8.50 -2.41 28.07
C ASN A 230 7.64 -1.24 27.54
N GLY A 231 6.59 -1.52 26.76
CA GLY A 231 5.69 -0.52 26.19
C GLY A 231 6.17 0.11 24.88
N TYR A 232 7.36 -0.26 24.39
CA TYR A 232 7.90 0.23 23.12
C TYR A 232 7.62 -0.74 21.98
N TRP A 233 7.34 -0.19 20.81
CA TRP A 233 7.29 -0.90 19.54
C TRP A 233 8.67 -1.45 19.17
N GLN A 234 8.73 -2.74 18.82
CA GLN A 234 9.94 -3.46 18.43
C GLN A 234 9.66 -4.37 17.23
N TRP A 235 10.65 -4.50 16.34
CA TRP A 235 10.60 -5.41 15.21
C TRP A 235 10.96 -6.84 15.64
N GLU A 236 10.21 -7.79 15.09
CA GLU A 236 10.43 -9.22 15.16
C GLU A 236 10.62 -9.74 13.74
N ASP A 237 11.51 -10.72 13.58
CA ASP A 237 11.75 -11.41 12.32
C ASP A 237 10.85 -12.63 12.25
N GLN A 238 9.95 -12.64 11.25
CA GLN A 238 8.93 -13.66 11.03
C GLN A 238 9.21 -14.44 9.73
N ARG A 239 10.44 -14.39 9.20
CA ARG A 239 10.79 -15.16 8.00
C ARG A 239 10.65 -16.66 8.29
N PRO A 240 10.02 -17.42 7.38
CA PRO A 240 9.79 -18.83 7.63
C PRO A 240 11.12 -19.61 7.62
N PRO A 241 11.26 -20.64 8.48
CA PRO A 241 12.43 -21.50 8.49
C PRO A 241 12.69 -22.22 7.15
N SER A 242 11.64 -22.39 6.33
CA SER A 242 11.72 -22.96 4.97
C SER A 242 12.64 -22.16 4.05
N GLY A 243 12.85 -20.86 4.33
CA GLY A 243 13.60 -19.96 3.48
C GLY A 243 12.83 -19.47 2.25
N ALA A 244 11.50 -19.66 2.23
CA ALA A 244 10.63 -19.12 1.18
C ALA A 244 10.83 -17.61 1.01
N TRP A 245 10.96 -17.15 -0.23
CA TRP A 245 11.20 -15.74 -0.51
C TRP A 245 9.88 -15.00 -0.68
N LYS A 246 9.53 -14.19 0.33
CA LYS A 246 8.31 -13.38 0.40
C LYS A 246 8.57 -11.86 0.29
N GLY A 247 9.70 -11.48 -0.30
CA GLY A 247 10.22 -10.10 -0.34
C GLY A 247 9.75 -9.25 -1.53
N THR A 248 10.27 -8.02 -1.63
CA THR A 248 10.01 -7.09 -2.74
C THR A 248 11.16 -7.08 -3.76
N SER A 249 10.91 -6.60 -4.98
CA SER A 249 11.94 -6.34 -6.00
C SER A 249 12.74 -5.03 -5.76
N GLY A 250 12.91 -4.64 -4.49
CA GLY A 250 13.69 -3.46 -4.06
C GLY A 250 12.85 -2.26 -3.61
N GLY A 251 11.53 -2.30 -3.77
CA GLY A 251 10.60 -1.34 -3.17
C GLY A 251 10.32 -1.64 -1.70
N GLN A 252 9.45 -0.85 -1.07
CA GLN A 252 9.04 -1.04 0.31
C GLN A 252 7.55 -1.34 0.40
N ALA A 253 7.20 -2.41 1.12
CA ALA A 253 5.84 -2.71 1.53
C ALA A 253 5.68 -2.52 3.04
N VAL A 254 4.56 -1.93 3.45
CA VAL A 254 4.17 -1.73 4.85
C VAL A 254 2.70 -2.10 4.99
N LEU A 255 2.34 -2.92 5.97
CA LEU A 255 0.99 -3.34 6.29
C LEU A 255 0.58 -2.79 7.65
N PHE A 256 -0.55 -2.11 7.72
CA PHE A 256 -1.29 -1.87 8.96
C PHE A 256 -2.46 -2.84 9.03
N SER A 257 -2.52 -3.64 10.07
CA SER A 257 -3.59 -4.61 10.31
C SER A 257 -4.01 -4.57 11.78
N GLY A 258 -5.14 -5.19 12.11
CA GLY A 258 -5.62 -5.27 13.49
C GLY A 258 -5.67 -6.73 13.96
N TYR A 259 -5.11 -6.99 15.14
CA TYR A 259 -5.09 -8.31 15.76
C TYR A 259 -5.94 -8.34 17.03
N SER A 260 -6.69 -9.42 17.23
CA SER A 260 -7.42 -9.71 18.47
C SER A 260 -6.73 -10.87 19.18
N ASP A 261 -6.59 -10.81 20.50
CA ASP A 261 -5.80 -11.71 21.36
C ASP A 261 -6.36 -13.14 21.53
N GLY A 262 -7.03 -13.66 20.51
CA GLY A 262 -7.17 -15.11 20.31
C GLY A 262 -8.12 -15.82 21.28
N LYS A 263 -9.39 -15.38 21.34
CA LYS A 263 -10.50 -16.20 21.89
C LYS A 263 -11.62 -16.51 20.90
N SER A 264 -11.47 -16.17 19.63
CA SER A 264 -12.37 -16.68 18.58
C SER A 264 -11.83 -18.02 18.09
N ASN A 265 -12.61 -19.07 18.31
CA ASN A 265 -12.28 -20.42 17.90
C ASN A 265 -11.90 -20.46 16.41
N PHE A 266 -10.91 -21.30 16.09
CA PHE A 266 -10.62 -21.80 14.75
C PHE A 266 -11.92 -22.12 14.00
N ALA A 267 -12.35 -21.23 13.13
CA ALA A 267 -13.54 -21.41 12.33
C ALA A 267 -13.18 -21.15 10.87
N VAL A 268 -13.32 -22.21 10.07
CA VAL A 268 -13.36 -22.19 8.59
C VAL A 268 -14.54 -21.33 8.08
N MET A 269 -15.40 -20.84 8.98
CA MET A 269 -16.55 -20.02 8.68
C MET A 269 -16.30 -18.59 9.19
N PRO A 270 -16.54 -17.56 8.35
CA PRO A 270 -16.35 -16.18 8.72
C PRO A 270 -17.26 -15.82 9.90
N ASP A 271 -16.66 -15.48 11.03
CA ASP A 271 -17.43 -15.03 12.19
C ASP A 271 -17.93 -13.61 11.91
N ALA A 272 -19.15 -13.50 11.40
CA ALA A 272 -19.79 -12.24 10.98
C ALA A 272 -20.04 -11.26 12.15
N TYR A 273 -19.67 -11.64 13.37
CA TYR A 273 -19.73 -10.81 14.58
C TYR A 273 -18.40 -10.13 14.93
N GLY A 274 -17.34 -10.37 14.16
CA GLY A 274 -16.08 -9.65 14.29
C GLY A 274 -16.28 -8.15 14.08
N SER A 275 -15.71 -7.34 14.97
CA SER A 275 -15.85 -5.89 14.98
C SER A 275 -15.02 -5.22 13.87
N VAL A 276 -15.38 -5.47 12.60
CA VAL A 276 -14.74 -4.87 11.42
C VAL A 276 -14.91 -3.35 11.45
N GLY A 277 -13.83 -2.62 11.17
CA GLY A 277 -13.81 -1.16 11.11
C GLY A 277 -12.94 -0.49 12.17
N ALA A 278 -12.55 -1.20 13.23
CA ALA A 278 -11.73 -0.61 14.30
C ALA A 278 -10.34 -0.22 13.79
N MET A 279 -9.76 -1.04 12.92
CA MET A 279 -8.49 -0.73 12.27
C MET A 279 -8.63 0.55 11.46
N THR A 280 -9.51 0.57 10.45
CA THR A 280 -9.64 1.67 9.49
C THR A 280 -10.00 2.96 10.21
N HIS A 281 -10.95 2.89 11.15
CA HIS A 281 -11.33 4.04 11.96
C HIS A 281 -10.13 4.60 12.75
N SER A 282 -9.41 3.75 13.47
CA SER A 282 -8.27 4.20 14.27
C SER A 282 -7.15 4.78 13.41
N PHE A 283 -6.86 4.19 12.25
CA PHE A 283 -5.87 4.69 11.30
C PHE A 283 -6.27 6.05 10.75
N VAL A 284 -7.48 6.19 10.21
CA VAL A 284 -7.98 7.44 9.64
C VAL A 284 -7.97 8.53 10.70
N ARG A 285 -8.51 8.26 11.89
CA ARG A 285 -8.53 9.22 13.01
C ARG A 285 -7.14 9.60 13.50
N ALA A 286 -6.24 8.63 13.67
CA ALA A 286 -4.87 8.89 14.12
C ALA A 286 -4.13 9.76 13.10
N VAL A 287 -4.26 9.45 11.81
CA VAL A 287 -3.69 10.29 10.76
C VAL A 287 -4.31 11.68 10.80
N GLU A 288 -5.65 11.80 10.89
CA GLU A 288 -6.36 13.09 10.95
C GLU A 288 -5.86 13.99 12.10
N CYS A 289 -5.75 13.44 13.30
CA CYS A 289 -5.37 14.17 14.51
C CYS A 289 -3.87 14.51 14.59
N GLU A 290 -2.99 13.69 14.02
CA GLU A 290 -1.55 13.92 14.09
C GLU A 290 -1.08 14.95 13.04
N PRO A 291 -0.03 15.74 13.33
CA PRO A 291 0.51 16.69 12.36
C PRO A 291 1.18 16.00 11.17
N ARG A 292 1.40 16.76 10.08
CA ARG A 292 2.19 16.26 8.94
C ARG A 292 3.61 15.94 9.40
N GLY A 293 4.14 14.80 8.93
CA GLY A 293 5.47 14.33 9.32
C GLY A 293 5.52 13.54 10.63
N VAL A 294 4.36 13.16 11.18
CA VAL A 294 4.27 12.17 12.28
C VAL A 294 5.08 10.92 11.95
N THR A 295 5.74 10.33 12.94
CA THR A 295 6.52 9.11 12.76
C THR A 295 5.63 7.86 12.86
N TYR A 296 6.08 6.73 12.32
CA TYR A 296 5.32 5.47 12.39
C TYR A 296 5.02 5.08 13.85
N GLY A 297 6.00 5.19 14.74
CA GLY A 297 5.82 4.85 16.16
C GLY A 297 4.81 5.74 16.87
N ARG A 298 4.76 7.05 16.53
CA ARG A 298 3.75 7.96 17.07
C ARG A 298 2.37 7.64 16.50
N LEU A 299 2.27 7.40 15.20
CA LEU A 299 1.03 7.02 14.54
C LEU A 299 0.44 5.75 15.15
N LEU A 300 1.25 4.69 15.29
CA LEU A 300 0.82 3.42 15.90
C LEU A 300 0.37 3.59 17.35
N THR A 301 1.08 4.41 18.12
CA THR A 301 0.69 4.75 19.50
C THR A 301 -0.68 5.43 19.53
N SER A 302 -0.91 6.41 18.65
CA SER A 302 -2.19 7.11 18.57
C SER A 302 -3.33 6.20 18.11
N MET A 303 -3.08 5.30 17.14
CA MET A 303 -4.05 4.26 16.75
C MET A 303 -4.43 3.37 17.93
N ARG A 304 -3.43 2.87 18.69
CA ARG A 304 -3.65 2.02 19.86
C ARG A 304 -4.46 2.74 20.94
N THR A 305 -4.18 4.02 21.18
CA THR A 305 -4.97 4.83 22.13
C THR A 305 -6.43 4.96 21.68
N ILE A 306 -6.68 5.23 20.39
CA ILE A 306 -8.04 5.34 19.84
C ILE A 306 -8.80 4.02 19.98
N MET A 307 -8.16 2.88 19.68
CA MET A 307 -8.77 1.55 19.83
C MET A 307 -9.13 1.26 21.29
N LYS A 308 -8.25 1.62 22.25
CA LYS A 308 -8.52 1.43 23.69
C LYS A 308 -9.63 2.32 24.23
N CYS A 309 -9.71 3.57 23.77
CA CYS A 309 -10.75 4.51 24.21
C CYS A 309 -12.14 4.19 23.61
N GLY A 310 -12.19 3.57 22.42
CA GLY A 310 -13.44 3.21 21.75
C GLY A 310 -14.21 2.03 22.36
N GLY A 311 -13.58 1.24 23.24
CA GLY A 311 -14.19 0.07 23.89
C GLY A 311 -14.72 0.30 25.32
N GLY A 312 -14.56 1.51 25.87
CA GLY A 312 -14.97 1.85 27.24
C GLY A 312 -16.15 2.80 27.27
N GLY A 313 -17.31 2.32 27.75
CA GLY A 313 -18.47 3.17 28.00
C GLY A 313 -18.13 4.35 28.92
N GLY A 314 -18.65 5.53 28.57
CA GLY A 314 -18.86 6.70 29.43
C GLY A 314 -17.82 6.96 30.52
N GLY A 315 -16.72 7.63 30.19
CA GLY A 315 -15.78 8.18 31.17
C GLY A 315 -15.27 9.54 30.72
N SER A 316 -15.43 10.55 31.57
CA SER A 316 -15.16 11.98 31.33
C SER A 316 -13.86 12.27 30.59
N TYR A 317 -13.97 13.07 29.52
CA TYR A 317 -12.85 13.74 28.87
C TYR A 317 -12.14 14.66 29.87
N GLY A 318 -10.93 14.28 30.27
CA GLY A 318 -9.91 15.19 30.77
C GLY A 318 -9.08 15.72 29.61
N ASP A 319 -9.40 16.94 29.19
CA ASP A 319 -8.48 17.96 28.65
C ASP A 319 -7.43 17.53 27.60
N LEU A 320 -7.85 17.53 26.33
CA LEU A 320 -6.98 17.86 25.20
C LEU A 320 -7.62 19.04 24.46
N GLN A 321 -7.27 20.25 24.88
CA GLN A 321 -7.69 21.51 24.24
C GLN A 321 -7.14 21.60 22.81
N GLY A 322 -8.03 21.37 21.84
CA GLY A 322 -7.90 21.88 20.48
C GLY A 322 -8.62 23.23 20.33
N PRO A 323 -8.29 24.05 19.32
CA PRO A 323 -8.79 25.42 19.21
C PRO A 323 -10.29 25.46 18.91
N ILE A 324 -10.92 26.47 19.51
CA ILE A 324 -12.37 26.73 19.56
C ILE A 324 -12.93 26.98 18.16
N GLY A 325 -13.96 26.22 17.77
CA GLY A 325 -14.92 26.63 16.75
C GLY A 325 -15.12 25.69 15.55
N ALA A 326 -15.68 24.50 15.77
CA ALA A 326 -16.46 23.80 14.75
C ALA A 326 -17.48 22.86 15.43
N PRO A 327 -18.76 22.84 15.02
CA PRO A 327 -19.75 21.97 15.62
C PRO A 327 -19.49 20.51 15.20
N MET A 328 -19.06 19.69 16.15
CA MET A 328 -18.90 18.24 15.99
C MET A 328 -20.28 17.59 16.02
N HIS A 329 -20.79 17.17 14.86
CA HIS A 329 -21.91 16.24 14.78
C HIS A 329 -21.49 14.92 15.43
N HIS A 330 -22.06 14.64 16.60
CA HIS A 330 -21.96 13.36 17.30
C HIS A 330 -22.55 12.25 16.42
N HIS A 331 -21.71 11.64 15.57
CA HIS A 331 -22.05 10.38 14.92
C HIS A 331 -21.87 9.27 15.96
N GLN A 332 -22.94 8.53 16.17
CA GLN A 332 -23.08 7.42 17.09
C GLN A 332 -21.90 6.45 16.90
N VAL A 333 -21.03 6.35 17.91
CA VAL A 333 -19.81 5.55 17.88
C VAL A 333 -20.21 4.08 18.03
N ALA A 334 -19.82 3.24 17.06
CA ALA A 334 -19.97 1.80 17.19
C ALA A 334 -19.13 1.32 18.37
N ASN A 335 -19.75 0.55 19.27
CA ASN A 335 -19.07 0.00 20.44
C ASN A 335 -18.25 -1.22 19.96
N PHE A 336 -16.92 -1.07 19.85
CA PHE A 336 -16.04 -2.14 19.40
C PHE A 336 -15.85 -3.14 20.56
N SER A 337 -16.67 -4.18 20.62
CA SER A 337 -16.52 -5.25 21.61
C SER A 337 -15.42 -6.22 21.17
N GLY A 338 -14.16 -5.86 21.42
CA GLY A 338 -12.98 -6.69 21.17
C GLY A 338 -11.71 -5.87 21.34
N VAL A 339 -10.71 -6.41 22.06
CA VAL A 339 -9.42 -5.73 22.26
C VAL A 339 -8.59 -5.91 20.99
N GLN A 340 -8.91 -5.16 19.94
CA GLN A 340 -8.07 -5.12 18.75
C GLN A 340 -6.86 -4.21 19.04
N GLU A 341 -5.65 -4.73 18.84
CA GLU A 341 -4.42 -3.92 18.85
C GLU A 341 -3.93 -3.71 17.41
N PRO A 342 -3.38 -2.53 17.09
CA PRO A 342 -2.84 -2.29 15.76
C PRO A 342 -1.49 -3.01 15.63
N ASN A 343 -1.30 -3.67 14.50
CA ASN A 343 -0.05 -4.30 14.10
C ASN A 343 0.52 -3.57 12.88
N LEU A 344 1.85 -3.60 12.78
CA LEU A 344 2.59 -3.08 11.63
C LEU A 344 3.53 -4.16 11.12
N SER A 345 3.41 -4.55 9.85
CA SER A 345 4.37 -5.44 9.19
C SER A 345 5.09 -4.71 8.07
N SER A 346 6.32 -5.10 7.73
CA SER A 346 7.08 -4.48 6.65
C SER A 346 8.04 -5.43 5.95
N SER A 347 8.35 -5.13 4.68
CA SER A 347 9.38 -5.81 3.90
C SER A 347 10.81 -5.55 4.39
N GLU A 348 11.03 -4.50 5.19
CA GLU A 348 12.31 -4.17 5.79
C GLU A 348 12.13 -3.57 7.19
N MET A 349 13.06 -3.83 8.11
CA MET A 349 13.09 -3.13 9.39
C MET A 349 13.55 -1.68 9.20
N PHE A 350 12.95 -0.74 9.94
CA PHE A 350 13.37 0.65 9.97
C PHE A 350 13.09 1.30 11.33
N ASP A 351 13.77 2.41 11.63
CA ASP A 351 13.50 3.15 12.87
C ASP A 351 12.14 3.85 12.80
N ILE A 352 11.13 3.20 13.36
CA ILE A 352 9.74 3.69 13.42
C ILE A 352 9.59 5.00 14.19
N TYR A 353 10.50 5.33 15.11
CA TYR A 353 10.45 6.55 15.91
C TYR A 353 11.10 7.74 15.21
N ARG A 354 11.89 7.49 14.15
CA ARG A 354 12.53 8.52 13.34
C ARG A 354 11.93 8.65 11.94
N LYS A 355 11.45 7.55 11.36
CA LYS A 355 10.93 7.55 9.99
C LYS A 355 9.58 8.27 9.94
N PRO A 356 9.43 9.34 9.14
CA PRO A 356 8.15 10.00 8.98
C PRO A 356 7.20 9.12 8.16
N PHE A 357 5.94 9.09 8.56
CA PHE A 357 4.85 8.49 7.82
C PHE A 357 4.48 9.39 6.63
N VAL A 358 4.53 8.81 5.43
CA VAL A 358 4.23 9.50 4.18
C VAL A 358 3.52 8.53 3.22
N LEU A 359 2.46 9.03 2.60
CA LEU A 359 1.76 8.42 1.46
C LEU A 359 1.89 9.31 0.23
#